data_AF-A0A398CF94-F1
#
_entry.id   AF-A0A398CF94-F1
#
_cell.length_a   1.000
_cell.length_b   1.000
_cell.length_c   1.000
_cell.angle_alpha   90.00
_cell.angle_beta   90.00
_cell.angle_gamma   90.00
#
_symmetry.space_group_name_H-M   'P 1'
#
loop_
_entity.id
_entity.type
_entity.pdbx_description
1 polymer ?
#
loop_
_entity_poly.entity_id
_entity_poly.type
_entity_poly.pdbx_seq_one_letter_code
_entity_poly.pdbx_strand_id
1 'polypeptide(L)'
;MADEIKELGIEVRGIKYERGKIIFQAFGEAARLMRLRCADNVYRIIAEFEVGPHKSDLIQIEIGMKKLNWERLAFEYSRSREICVSASRRGKHAFSRFDMITTIENALARNGFTRAGKDTEGAMCIRADLDGTCCRISIKLTDAAFRFRGMIVLF
;
A
#
# COMPACT_ATOMS: atom_id res chain seq x y z
N MET A 1 -5.90 -6.74 17.80
CA MET A 1 -4.86 -6.73 16.74
C MET A 1 -3.49 -7.11 17.28
N ALA A 2 -2.91 -6.39 18.26
CA ALA A 2 -1.61 -6.78 18.82
C ALA A 2 -1.64 -8.18 19.45
N ASP A 3 -2.71 -8.51 20.18
CA ASP A 3 -2.92 -9.85 20.73
C ASP A 3 -3.05 -10.91 19.63
N GLU A 4 -3.80 -10.61 18.56
CA GLU A 4 -3.95 -11.51 17.41
C GLU A 4 -2.61 -11.79 16.70
N ILE A 5 -1.75 -10.77 16.55
CA ILE A 5 -0.40 -10.94 15.99
C ILE A 5 0.41 -11.91 16.85
N LYS A 6 0.33 -11.79 18.18
CA LYS A 6 1.03 -12.66 19.12
C LYS A 6 0.46 -14.09 19.10
N GLU A 7 -0.86 -14.24 19.10
CA GLU A 7 -1.56 -15.53 19.04
C GLU A 7 -1.21 -16.33 17.77
N LEU A 8 -1.07 -15.64 16.63
CA LEU A 8 -0.64 -16.24 15.37
C LEU A 8 0.86 -16.55 15.31
N GLY A 9 1.62 -16.25 16.37
CA GLY A 9 3.06 -16.47 16.43
C GLY A 9 3.80 -15.70 15.35
N ILE A 10 3.33 -14.50 15.00
CA ILE A 10 4.00 -13.62 14.05
C ILE A 10 5.08 -12.88 14.84
N GLU A 11 6.34 -13.16 14.53
CA GLU A 11 7.45 -12.42 15.13
C GLU A 11 7.50 -11.02 14.52
N VAL A 12 7.47 -10.00 15.39
CA VAL A 12 7.41 -8.60 14.98
C VAL A 12 8.40 -7.72 15.73
N ARG A 13 8.88 -6.66 15.08
CA ARG A 13 9.67 -5.59 15.71
C ARG A 13 9.15 -4.21 15.32
N GLY A 14 9.40 -3.24 16.20
CA GLY A 14 9.13 -1.82 15.93
C GLY A 14 7.66 -1.51 15.67
N ILE A 15 6.75 -2.07 16.47
CA ILE A 15 5.31 -1.81 16.35
C ILE A 15 5.05 -0.31 16.57
N LYS A 16 4.43 0.33 15.57
CA LYS A 16 3.92 1.69 15.63
C LYS A 16 2.41 1.66 15.43
N TYR A 17 1.71 2.44 16.24
CA TYR A 17 0.27 2.63 16.14
C TYR A 17 0.00 3.98 15.50
N GLU A 18 -0.65 3.95 14.34
CA GLU A 18 -1.17 5.13 13.66
C GLU A 18 -2.70 5.01 13.61
N ARG A 19 -3.42 6.13 13.48
CA ARG A 19 -4.89 6.09 13.42
C ARG A 19 -5.37 5.16 12.28
N GLY A 20 -5.97 4.02 12.66
CA GLY A 20 -6.48 3.00 11.75
C GLY A 20 -5.42 2.09 11.13
N LYS A 21 -4.17 2.10 11.62
CA LYS A 21 -3.08 1.29 11.08
C LYS A 21 -2.15 0.80 12.19
N ILE A 22 -1.63 -0.42 12.03
CA ILE A 22 -0.49 -0.90 12.80
C ILE A 22 0.63 -1.19 11.83
N ILE A 23 1.81 -0.65 12.10
CA ILE A 23 2.99 -0.78 11.25
C ILE A 23 4.06 -1.50 12.06
N PHE A 24 4.64 -2.53 11.48
CA PHE A 24 5.68 -3.31 12.13
C PHE A 24 6.55 -4.01 11.08
N GLN A 25 7.76 -4.39 11.48
CA GLN A 25 8.57 -5.33 10.74
C GLN A 25 8.13 -6.73 11.12
N ALA A 26 7.80 -7.57 10.14
CA ALA A 26 7.42 -8.96 10.34
C ALA A 26 8.55 -9.90 9.91
N PHE A 27 8.80 -10.95 10.67
CA PHE A 27 9.76 -12.00 10.35
C PHE A 27 9.03 -13.32 10.09
N GLY A 28 9.57 -14.13 9.19
CA GLY A 28 8.99 -15.41 8.79
C GLY A 28 8.00 -15.33 7.62
N GLU A 29 7.08 -16.29 7.55
CA GLU A 29 6.21 -16.48 6.39
C GLU A 29 5.06 -15.48 6.32
N ALA A 30 4.95 -14.79 5.18
CA ALA A 30 3.86 -13.86 4.90
C ALA A 30 2.46 -14.50 4.97
N ALA A 31 2.35 -15.82 4.79
CA ALA A 31 1.09 -16.55 4.90
C ALA A 31 0.42 -16.38 6.27
N ARG A 32 1.20 -16.18 7.34
CA ARG A 32 0.65 -15.95 8.69
C ARG A 32 -0.08 -14.61 8.79
N LEU A 33 0.41 -13.57 8.09
CA LEU A 33 -0.26 -12.27 8.02
C LEU A 33 -1.64 -12.38 7.36
N MET A 34 -1.83 -13.35 6.46
CA MET A 34 -3.10 -13.58 5.78
C MET A 34 -4.19 -14.17 6.69
N ARG A 35 -3.82 -14.61 7.90
CA ARG A 35 -4.72 -15.17 8.91
C ARG A 35 -5.25 -14.13 9.90
N LEU A 36 -4.81 -12.87 9.80
CA LEU A 36 -5.34 -11.76 10.60
C LEU A 36 -6.83 -11.57 10.29
N ARG A 37 -7.67 -11.54 11.34
CA ARG A 37 -9.13 -11.36 11.26
C ARG A 37 -9.54 -9.93 11.58
N CYS A 38 -8.79 -9.23 12.43
CA CYS A 38 -9.11 -7.84 12.77
C CYS A 38 -8.64 -6.83 11.71
N ALA A 39 -7.88 -7.26 10.69
CA ALA A 39 -7.31 -6.38 9.68
C ALA A 39 -8.21 -6.30 8.45
N ASP A 40 -8.57 -5.09 8.02
CA ASP A 40 -9.27 -4.90 6.76
C ASP A 40 -8.39 -5.30 5.56
N ASN A 41 -7.10 -4.94 5.62
CA ASN A 41 -6.14 -5.18 4.56
C ASN A 41 -4.72 -5.29 5.12
N VAL A 42 -3.86 -6.02 4.42
CA VAL A 42 -2.42 -6.10 4.71
C VAL A 42 -1.66 -5.46 3.56
N TYR A 43 -0.69 -4.63 3.91
CA TYR A 43 0.14 -3.90 2.97
C TYR A 43 1.63 -4.16 3.25
N ARG A 44 2.42 -4.36 2.20
CA ARG A 44 3.88 -4.35 2.28
C ARG A 44 4.40 -2.96 1.94
N ILE A 45 5.08 -2.32 2.88
CA ILE A 45 5.75 -1.03 2.65
C ILE A 45 6.98 -1.27 1.78
N ILE A 46 7.08 -0.52 0.68
CA ILE A 46 8.20 -0.63 -0.27
C ILE A 46 9.09 0.62 -0.30
N ALA A 47 8.55 1.77 0.11
CA ALA A 47 9.32 3.00 0.25
C ALA A 47 8.67 3.96 1.25
N GLU A 48 9.52 4.78 1.86
CA GLU A 48 9.13 5.98 2.60
C GLU A 48 10.06 7.12 2.17
N PHE A 49 9.49 8.31 1.98
CA PHE A 49 10.24 9.52 1.64
C PHE A 49 9.43 10.77 1.99
N GLU A 50 10.10 11.92 2.01
CA GLU A 50 9.45 13.19 2.30
C GLU A 50 8.78 13.79 1.05
N VAL A 51 7.60 14.38 1.25
CA VAL A 51 6.83 15.15 0.27
C VAL A 51 6.41 16.47 0.92
N GLY A 52 6.84 17.59 0.35
CA GLY A 52 6.46 18.92 0.82
C GLY A 52 4.98 19.27 0.63
N PRO A 53 4.52 20.40 1.20
CA PRO A 53 3.10 20.77 1.21
C PRO A 53 2.57 21.32 -0.13
N HIS A 54 3.42 21.66 -1.09
CA HIS A 54 3.03 22.32 -2.33
C HIS A 54 2.87 21.35 -3.51
N LYS A 55 2.11 21.75 -4.53
CA LYS A 55 1.88 20.91 -5.71
C LYS A 55 3.18 20.61 -6.48
N SER A 56 4.13 21.54 -6.48
CA SER A 56 5.48 21.33 -7.03
C SER A 56 6.23 20.18 -6.34
N ASP A 57 5.93 19.92 -5.06
CA ASP A 57 6.64 18.92 -4.26
C ASP A 57 6.21 17.49 -4.60
N LEU A 58 5.13 17.30 -5.38
CA LEU A 58 4.72 15.99 -5.90
C LEU A 58 5.84 15.33 -6.74
N ILE A 59 6.77 16.10 -7.28
CA ILE A 59 7.97 15.56 -7.95
C ILE A 59 8.79 14.64 -7.04
N GLN A 60 8.72 14.83 -5.72
CA GLN A 60 9.42 14.00 -4.74
C GLN A 60 8.86 12.56 -4.72
N ILE A 61 7.57 12.39 -5.03
CA ILE A 61 6.97 11.07 -5.23
C ILE A 61 7.63 10.38 -6.44
N GLU A 62 7.74 11.06 -7.57
CA GLU A 62 8.39 10.50 -8.76
C GLU A 62 9.85 10.14 -8.50
N ILE A 63 10.59 11.01 -7.81
CA ILE A 63 12.00 10.78 -7.45
C ILE A 63 12.13 9.56 -6.52
N GLY A 64 11.28 9.46 -5.51
CA GLY A 64 11.26 8.31 -4.60
C GLY A 64 10.96 7.01 -5.33
N MET A 65 9.95 7.03 -6.20
CA MET A 65 9.53 5.87 -6.99
C MET A 65 10.59 5.42 -8.01
N LYS A 66 11.40 6.32 -8.58
CA LYS A 66 12.49 5.95 -9.50
C LYS A 66 13.55 5.04 -8.87
N LYS A 67 13.66 5.01 -7.55
CA LYS A 67 14.63 4.18 -6.82
C LYS A 67 14.16 2.73 -6.67
N LEU A 68 12.90 2.42 -7.02
CA LEU A 68 12.31 1.10 -6.86
C LEU A 68 12.50 0.25 -8.11
N ASN A 69 12.77 -1.04 -7.91
CA ASN A 69 12.83 -2.02 -8.99
C ASN A 69 11.40 -2.49 -9.33
N TRP A 70 10.72 -1.74 -10.19
CA TRP A 70 9.34 -2.02 -10.57
C TRP A 70 9.14 -3.33 -11.32
N GLU A 71 10.14 -3.80 -12.06
CA GLU A 71 10.06 -5.10 -12.74
C GLU A 71 10.02 -6.24 -11.73
N ARG A 72 10.90 -6.21 -10.72
CA ARG A 72 10.89 -7.18 -9.63
C ARG A 72 9.58 -7.13 -8.85
N LEU A 73 9.08 -5.93 -8.54
CA LEU A 73 7.81 -5.77 -7.82
C LEU A 73 6.62 -6.29 -8.64
N ALA A 74 6.59 -6.04 -9.95
CA ALA A 74 5.55 -6.59 -10.82
C ALA A 74 5.58 -8.12 -10.85
N PHE A 75 6.78 -8.71 -10.97
CA PHE A 75 6.95 -10.15 -10.93
C PHE A 75 6.47 -10.77 -9.61
N GLU A 76 6.72 -10.09 -8.49
CA GLU A 76 6.37 -10.60 -7.15
C GLU A 76 4.89 -10.38 -6.78
N TYR A 77 4.26 -9.30 -7.26
CA TYR A 77 2.95 -8.83 -6.77
C TYR A 77 1.85 -8.70 -7.81
N SER A 78 2.12 -9.06 -9.06
CA SER A 78 1.14 -8.92 -10.14
C SER A 78 1.20 -10.10 -11.10
N ARG A 79 0.09 -10.30 -11.82
CA ARG A 79 0.01 -11.21 -12.96
C ARG A 79 -0.07 -10.44 -14.30
N SER A 80 -0.08 -9.11 -14.25
CA SER A 80 -0.14 -8.25 -15.43
C SER A 80 0.75 -7.00 -15.23
N ARG A 81 0.74 -6.10 -16.21
CA ARG A 81 1.34 -4.76 -16.09
C ARG A 81 0.31 -3.71 -15.69
N GLU A 82 -0.84 -4.12 -15.20
CA GLU A 82 -1.88 -3.19 -14.78
C GLU A 82 -1.74 -2.82 -13.30
N ILE A 83 -2.08 -1.58 -12.98
CA ILE A 83 -2.01 -1.04 -11.62
C ILE A 83 -3.34 -0.47 -11.18
N CYS A 84 -3.63 -0.62 -9.89
CA CYS A 84 -4.66 0.14 -9.21
C CYS A 84 -3.98 1.02 -8.17
N VAL A 85 -4.16 2.34 -8.24
CA VAL A 85 -3.53 3.29 -7.32
C VAL A 85 -4.57 3.92 -6.42
N SER A 86 -4.32 3.88 -5.12
CA SER A 86 -5.11 4.58 -4.11
C SER A 86 -4.23 5.51 -3.29
N ALA A 87 -4.78 6.63 -2.83
CA ALA A 87 -4.05 7.55 -1.98
C ALA A 87 -4.88 8.09 -0.82
N SER A 88 -4.21 8.36 0.29
CA SER A 88 -4.74 9.15 1.39
C SER A 88 -3.75 10.24 1.80
N ARG A 89 -4.28 11.32 2.37
CA ARG A 89 -3.50 12.48 2.80
C ARG A 89 -4.04 13.02 4.12
N ARG A 90 -3.14 13.35 5.04
CA ARG A 90 -3.43 14.05 6.30
C ARG A 90 -2.49 15.23 6.46
N GLY A 91 -3.01 16.36 6.92
CA GLY A 91 -2.27 17.62 7.07
C GLY A 91 -2.60 18.66 5.99
N LYS A 92 -1.90 19.79 6.02
CA LYS A 92 -2.14 20.92 5.11
C LYS A 92 -1.27 20.79 3.86
N HIS A 93 -1.91 20.51 2.73
CA HIS A 93 -1.23 20.45 1.43
C HIS A 93 -2.07 21.16 0.37
N ALA A 94 -1.40 21.79 -0.59
CA ALA A 94 -1.98 22.51 -1.71
C ALA A 94 -2.33 21.59 -2.90
N PHE A 95 -2.41 20.29 -2.67
CA PHE A 95 -2.80 19.27 -3.66
C PHE A 95 -3.75 18.23 -3.05
N SER A 96 -4.48 17.53 -3.91
CA SER A 96 -5.43 16.50 -3.53
C SER A 96 -4.81 15.10 -3.54
N ARG A 97 -5.52 14.12 -2.98
CA ARG A 97 -5.17 12.69 -3.14
C ARG A 97 -5.20 12.24 -4.61
N PHE A 98 -6.01 12.88 -5.45
CA PHE A 98 -6.13 12.54 -6.87
C PHE A 98 -4.93 13.05 -7.67
N ASP A 99 -4.35 14.19 -7.27
CA ASP A 99 -3.07 14.64 -7.82
C ASP A 99 -1.97 13.61 -7.52
N MET A 100 -1.90 13.10 -6.27
CA MET A 100 -0.94 12.04 -5.91
C MET A 100 -1.13 10.77 -6.74
N ILE A 101 -2.38 10.30 -6.90
CA ILE A 101 -2.71 9.12 -7.72
C ILE A 101 -2.20 9.34 -9.15
N THR A 102 -2.52 10.49 -9.74
CA THR A 102 -2.11 10.84 -11.11
C THR A 102 -0.58 10.86 -11.25
N THR A 103 0.13 11.44 -10.28
CA THR A 103 1.60 11.46 -10.26
C THR A 103 2.19 10.04 -10.24
N ILE A 104 1.66 9.16 -9.40
CA ILE A 104 2.12 7.77 -9.28
C ILE A 104 1.87 6.99 -10.57
N GLU A 105 0.67 7.12 -11.14
CA GLU A 105 0.31 6.46 -12.39
C GLU A 105 1.17 6.94 -13.55
N ASN A 106 1.41 8.24 -13.66
CA ASN A 106 2.29 8.81 -14.68
C ASN A 106 3.74 8.33 -14.52
N ALA A 107 4.24 8.19 -13.29
CA ALA A 107 5.57 7.65 -13.03
C ALA A 107 5.68 6.17 -13.46
N LEU A 108 4.63 5.38 -13.23
CA LEU A 108 4.59 3.96 -13.58
C LEU A 108 4.32 3.72 -15.06
N ALA A 109 3.57 4.60 -15.74
CA ALA A 109 3.38 4.52 -17.19
C ALA A 109 4.73 4.54 -17.94
N ARG A 110 5.71 5.30 -17.45
CA ARG A 110 7.08 5.32 -18.00
C ARG A 110 7.83 3.99 -17.84
N ASN A 111 7.33 3.11 -16.96
CA ASN A 111 7.84 1.75 -16.73
C ASN A 111 6.94 0.67 -17.36
N GLY A 112 6.06 1.08 -18.31
CA GLY A 112 5.21 0.17 -19.07
C GLY A 112 3.97 -0.32 -18.32
N PHE A 113 3.58 0.32 -17.21
CA PHE A 113 2.35 -0.02 -16.51
C PHE A 113 1.14 0.76 -17.05
N THR A 114 -0.04 0.15 -16.98
CA THR A 114 -1.31 0.77 -17.39
C THR A 114 -2.30 0.76 -16.24
N ARG A 115 -3.29 1.68 -16.27
CA ARG A 115 -4.37 1.63 -15.28
C ARG A 115 -5.20 0.36 -15.48
N ALA A 116 -5.47 -0.33 -14.38
CA ALA A 116 -6.38 -1.47 -14.35
C ALA A 116 -7.82 -1.03 -14.67
N GLY A 117 -8.54 -1.88 -15.40
CA GLY A 117 -9.98 -1.79 -15.55
C GLY A 117 -10.73 -2.15 -14.26
N LYS A 118 -12.04 -1.94 -14.25
CA LYS A 118 -12.90 -2.15 -13.07
C LYS A 118 -12.89 -3.61 -12.57
N ASP A 119 -12.69 -4.56 -13.48
CA ASP A 119 -12.76 -5.99 -13.23
C ASP A 119 -11.42 -6.71 -13.51
N THR A 120 -10.31 -5.96 -13.56
CA THR A 120 -8.99 -6.55 -13.79
C THR A 120 -8.54 -7.34 -12.56
N GLU A 121 -8.47 -8.66 -12.71
CA GLU A 121 -7.81 -9.53 -11.74
C GLU A 121 -6.27 -9.48 -11.88
N GLY A 122 -5.56 -9.59 -10.77
CA GLY A 122 -4.10 -9.69 -10.77
C GLY A 122 -3.34 -8.38 -10.96
N ALA A 123 -4.03 -7.24 -11.04
CA ALA A 123 -3.40 -5.91 -11.06
C ALA A 123 -2.63 -5.63 -9.76
N MET A 124 -1.48 -4.98 -9.88
CA MET A 124 -0.70 -4.54 -8.72
C MET A 124 -1.41 -3.36 -8.03
N CYS A 125 -1.86 -3.57 -6.80
CA CYS A 125 -2.59 -2.56 -6.04
C CYS A 125 -1.63 -1.74 -5.18
N ILE A 126 -1.34 -0.51 -5.59
CA ILE A 126 -0.43 0.42 -4.92
C ILE A 126 -1.23 1.38 -4.04
N ARG A 127 -0.72 1.64 -2.85
CA ARG A 127 -1.27 2.62 -1.91
C ARG A 127 -0.21 3.64 -1.53
N ALA A 128 -0.55 4.92 -1.66
CA ALA A 128 0.21 6.02 -1.10
C ALA A 128 -0.50 6.60 0.12
N ASP A 129 0.20 6.74 1.23
CA ASP A 129 -0.31 7.43 2.40
C ASP A 129 0.65 8.57 2.77
N LEU A 130 0.15 9.81 2.74
CA LEU A 130 0.89 10.99 3.14
C LEU A 130 0.36 11.52 4.47
N ASP A 131 1.20 11.53 5.51
CA ASP A 131 0.89 12.13 6.80
C ASP A 131 1.96 13.17 7.18
N GLY A 132 1.55 14.43 7.29
CA GLY A 132 2.51 15.53 7.33
C GLY A 132 3.35 15.52 6.06
N THR A 133 4.67 15.47 6.19
CA THR A 133 5.59 15.33 5.06
C THR A 133 5.95 13.88 4.73
N CYS A 134 5.58 12.90 5.55
CA CYS A 134 5.99 11.52 5.34
C CYS A 134 5.06 10.82 4.35
N CYS A 135 5.56 10.51 3.16
CA CYS A 135 4.88 9.71 2.15
C CYS A 135 5.36 8.26 2.22
N ARG A 136 4.41 7.34 2.33
CA ARG A 136 4.63 5.91 2.35
C ARG A 136 3.99 5.27 1.12
N ILE A 137 4.80 4.53 0.36
CA ILE A 137 4.32 3.73 -0.76
C ILE A 137 4.30 2.26 -0.34
N SER A 138 3.16 1.61 -0.56
CA SER A 138 2.93 0.23 -0.19
C SER A 138 2.21 -0.55 -1.29
N ILE A 139 2.43 -1.86 -1.33
CA ILE A 139 1.67 -2.79 -2.16
C ILE A 139 0.66 -3.52 -1.29
N LYS A 140 -0.59 -3.57 -1.74
CA LYS A 140 -1.66 -4.31 -1.09
C LYS A 140 -1.45 -5.81 -1.34
N LEU A 141 -1.42 -6.60 -0.27
CA LEU A 141 -1.24 -8.06 -0.34
C LEU A 141 -2.57 -8.82 -0.33
N THR A 142 -3.67 -8.11 -0.09
CA THR A 142 -4.98 -8.68 0.19
C THR A 142 -6.00 -8.30 -0.87
N ASP A 143 -6.88 -9.24 -1.21
CA ASP A 143 -8.01 -8.97 -2.07
C ASP A 143 -9.13 -8.19 -1.33
N ALA A 144 -10.27 -8.02 -1.98
CA ALA A 144 -11.43 -7.37 -1.38
C ALA A 144 -12.16 -8.25 -0.35
N ALA A 145 -12.09 -9.57 -0.48
CA ALA A 145 -12.76 -10.55 0.38
C ALA A 145 -12.09 -10.65 1.76
N PHE A 146 -10.81 -10.29 1.86
CA PHE A 146 -10.00 -10.32 3.08
C PHE A 146 -10.72 -9.77 4.32
N ARG A 147 -11.35 -8.59 4.22
CA ARG A 147 -12.01 -7.90 5.32
C ARG A 147 -13.28 -8.59 5.84
N PHE A 148 -13.87 -9.48 5.05
CA PHE A 148 -15.14 -10.15 5.37
C PHE A 148 -14.94 -11.53 5.99
N ARG A 149 -13.69 -11.92 6.24
CA ARG A 149 -13.40 -13.21 6.87
C ARG A 149 -13.76 -13.18 8.35
N GLY A 150 -14.54 -14.17 8.77
CA GLY A 150 -15.08 -14.24 10.13
C GLY A 150 -16.51 -13.71 10.25
N MET A 151 -17.09 -13.15 9.19
CA MET A 151 -18.54 -13.00 9.10
C MET A 151 -19.14 -14.35 8.70
N ILE A 152 -19.75 -15.05 9.66
CA ILE A 152 -20.75 -16.07 9.31
C ILE A 152 -21.89 -15.29 8.67
N VAL A 153 -21.99 -15.33 7.35
CA VAL A 153 -23.23 -14.96 6.67
C VAL A 153 -24.13 -16.18 6.83
N LEU A 154 -24.97 -16.18 7.86
CA LEU A 154 -26.13 -17.05 7.91
C LEU A 154 -27.05 -16.56 6.78
N PHE A 155 -27.13 -17.35 5.71
CA PHE A 155 -28.26 -17.29 4.78
C PHE A 155 -29.41 -18.11 5.34
#